data_AF-A0A7S0GEL7-F1
#
_entry.id   AF-A0A7S0GEL7-F1
#
_cell.length_a   1.000
_cell.length_b   1.000
_cell.length_c   1.000
_cell.angle_alpha   90.00
_cell.angle_beta   90.00
_cell.angle_gamma   90.00
#
_symmetry.space_group_name_H-M   'P 1'
#
loop_
_entity.id
_entity.type
_entity.pdbx_description
1 polymer ?
#
loop_
_entity_poly.entity_id
_entity_poly.type
_entity_poly.pdbx_seq_one_letter_code
_entity_poly.pdbx_strand_id
1 'polypeptide(L)'
;MSYVYDDHIFHYVVECGICFLCMSDEMNKHRVPFALLNDMKELFFSKYGRELPQRAIAFSLNDEFSRIIDERMEYYNGDNPNLDSISTVQNQINDVRDVMVQNIEKVLERGEKIELLVDKTDRLNQQAFKFESSSRTLRRAVWWKKARGMACMGLFLTLLIYFVSASICGVTFTKCRK
;
A
#
# COMPACT_ATOMS: atom_id res chain seq x y z
N MET A 1 -10.49 -9.17 -15.99
CA MET A 1 -10.08 -8.64 -17.31
C MET A 1 -8.94 -7.66 -17.10
N SER A 2 -8.09 -7.47 -18.10
CA SER A 2 -6.95 -6.54 -18.03
C SER A 2 -6.92 -5.60 -19.22
N TYR A 3 -6.59 -4.34 -18.98
CA TYR A 3 -6.37 -3.34 -20.02
C TYR A 3 -4.97 -2.76 -19.97
N VAL A 4 -4.31 -2.63 -21.12
CA VAL A 4 -2.98 -2.02 -21.23
C VAL A 4 -3.11 -0.59 -21.74
N TYR A 5 -2.38 0.33 -21.11
CA TYR A 5 -2.23 1.72 -21.53
C TYR A 5 -0.80 2.18 -21.21
N ASP A 6 -0.02 2.53 -22.25
CA ASP A 6 1.40 2.83 -22.14
C ASP A 6 2.16 1.76 -21.32
N ASP A 7 2.85 2.17 -20.25
CA ASP A 7 3.63 1.30 -19.37
C ASP A 7 2.81 0.69 -18.22
N HIS A 8 1.48 0.86 -18.22
CA HIS A 8 0.63 0.45 -17.11
C HIS A 8 -0.46 -0.54 -17.54
N ILE A 9 -0.78 -1.45 -16.62
CA ILE A 9 -1.82 -2.45 -16.80
C ILE A 9 -2.89 -2.27 -15.72
N PHE A 10 -4.13 -2.09 -16.15
CA PHE A 10 -5.30 -2.01 -15.29
C PHE A 10 -5.96 -3.38 -15.20
N HIS A 11 -6.05 -3.92 -14.01
CA HIS A 11 -6.71 -5.19 -13.72
C HIS A 11 -8.02 -4.93 -13.00
N TYR A 12 -9.10 -5.60 -13.41
CA TYR A 12 -10.36 -5.51 -12.68
C TYR A 12 -11.15 -6.82 -12.67
N VAL A 13 -11.93 -6.95 -11.59
CA VAL A 13 -12.89 -8.03 -11.33
C VAL A 13 -14.21 -7.39 -10.92
N VAL A 14 -15.31 -7.84 -11.53
CA VAL A 14 -16.65 -7.36 -11.19
C VAL A 14 -17.46 -8.51 -10.59
N GLU A 15 -18.01 -8.32 -9.40
CA GLU A 15 -18.94 -9.25 -8.77
C GLU A 15 -20.08 -8.47 -8.11
N CYS A 16 -21.34 -8.92 -8.30
CA CYS A 16 -22.53 -8.31 -7.71
C CYS A 16 -22.69 -6.79 -7.93
N GLY A 17 -22.20 -6.29 -9.08
CA GLY A 17 -22.25 -4.85 -9.42
C GLY A 17 -21.15 -4.01 -8.78
N ILE A 18 -20.21 -4.63 -8.05
CA ILE A 18 -19.04 -3.97 -7.46
C ILE A 18 -17.82 -4.27 -8.31
N CYS A 19 -17.09 -3.22 -8.69
CA CYS A 19 -15.85 -3.30 -9.45
C CYS A 19 -14.65 -3.17 -8.51
N PHE A 20 -13.81 -4.20 -8.48
CA PHE A 20 -12.51 -4.18 -7.84
C PHE A 20 -11.46 -3.93 -8.92
N LEU A 21 -10.67 -2.87 -8.78
CA LEU A 21 -9.72 -2.43 -9.80
C LEU A 21 -8.36 -2.10 -9.15
N CYS A 22 -7.27 -2.49 -9.82
CA CYS A 22 -5.91 -2.11 -9.48
C CYS A 22 -5.08 -1.83 -10.74
N MET A 23 -3.92 -1.21 -10.54
CA MET A 23 -2.97 -0.81 -11.58
C MET A 23 -1.59 -1.36 -11.23
N SER A 24 -0.82 -1.80 -12.22
CA SER A 24 0.54 -2.32 -12.04
C SER A 24 1.46 -1.91 -13.19
N ASP A 25 2.75 -1.76 -12.88
CA ASP A 25 3.78 -1.19 -13.78
C ASP A 25 4.49 -2.23 -14.67
N GLU A 26 4.44 -3.53 -14.34
CA GLU A 26 5.18 -4.57 -15.06
C GLU A 26 4.29 -5.74 -15.50
N MET A 27 4.51 -6.20 -16.74
CA MET A 27 3.83 -7.35 -17.37
C MET A 27 4.02 -8.67 -16.60
N ASN A 28 5.07 -8.76 -15.79
CA ASN A 28 5.38 -9.95 -15.01
C ASN A 28 4.67 -9.91 -13.66
N LYS A 29 3.39 -10.30 -13.69
CA LYS A 29 2.65 -11.04 -12.64
C LYS A 29 1.14 -10.81 -12.78
N HIS A 30 0.49 -11.08 -13.91
CA HIS A 30 -1.00 -11.04 -13.94
C HIS A 30 -1.64 -11.78 -12.75
N ARG A 31 -0.99 -12.85 -12.28
CA ARG A 31 -1.38 -13.62 -11.10
C ARG A 31 -1.46 -12.80 -9.81
N VAL A 32 -0.55 -11.85 -9.56
CA VAL A 32 -0.47 -11.15 -8.26
C VAL A 32 -1.58 -10.09 -8.14
N PRO A 33 -1.74 -9.14 -9.07
CA PRO A 33 -2.93 -8.30 -9.16
C PRO A 33 -4.25 -9.05 -9.06
N PHE A 34 -4.45 -10.15 -9.80
CA PHE A 34 -5.72 -10.91 -9.66
C PHE A 34 -5.87 -11.62 -8.31
N ALA A 35 -4.78 -12.11 -7.71
CA ALA A 35 -4.79 -12.66 -6.35
C ALA A 35 -5.23 -11.61 -5.32
N LEU A 36 -4.62 -10.42 -5.40
CA LEU A 36 -4.99 -9.27 -4.58
C LEU A 36 -6.47 -8.89 -4.77
N LEU A 37 -6.93 -8.78 -6.01
CA LEU A 37 -8.33 -8.43 -6.30
C LEU A 37 -9.31 -9.46 -5.73
N ASN A 38 -8.99 -10.76 -5.82
CA ASN A 38 -9.82 -11.82 -5.25
C ASN A 38 -9.82 -11.79 -3.71
N ASP A 39 -8.66 -11.61 -3.07
CA ASP A 39 -8.57 -11.49 -1.61
C ASP A 39 -9.37 -10.27 -1.11
N MET A 40 -9.17 -9.10 -1.74
CA MET A 40 -9.94 -7.89 -1.41
C MET A 40 -11.45 -8.09 -1.59
N LYS A 41 -11.86 -8.78 -2.65
CA LYS A 41 -13.26 -9.09 -2.92
C LYS A 41 -13.87 -9.99 -1.85
N GLU A 42 -13.17 -11.07 -1.47
CA GLU A 42 -13.62 -11.97 -0.40
C GLU A 42 -13.72 -11.24 0.94
N LEU A 43 -12.72 -10.43 1.29
CA LEU A 43 -12.74 -9.59 2.50
C LEU A 43 -13.88 -8.57 2.50
N PHE A 44 -14.12 -7.92 1.35
CA PHE A 44 -15.16 -6.92 1.21
C PHE A 44 -16.56 -7.52 1.41
N PHE A 45 -16.85 -8.63 0.73
CA PHE A 45 -18.16 -9.29 0.87
C PHE A 45 -18.33 -10.02 2.19
N SER A 46 -17.25 -10.51 2.80
CA SER A 46 -17.27 -11.06 4.17
C SER A 46 -17.69 -9.99 5.18
N LYS A 47 -17.20 -8.75 4.99
CA LYS A 47 -17.44 -7.64 5.90
C LYS A 47 -18.77 -6.93 5.71
N TYR A 48 -19.11 -6.59 4.46
CA TYR A 48 -20.27 -5.75 4.14
C TYR A 48 -21.45 -6.54 3.58
N GLY A 49 -21.27 -7.82 3.29
CA GLY A 49 -22.25 -8.60 2.54
C GLY A 49 -22.43 -8.09 1.10
N ARG A 50 -23.39 -8.68 0.39
CA ARG A 50 -23.63 -8.37 -1.04
C ARG A 50 -24.63 -7.22 -1.26
N GLU A 51 -25.46 -6.90 -0.26
CA GLU A 51 -26.57 -5.93 -0.42
C GLU A 51 -26.19 -4.51 -0.01
N LEU A 52 -25.43 -4.34 1.08
CA LEU A 52 -25.06 -3.02 1.60
C LEU A 52 -24.27 -2.19 0.57
N PRO A 53 -23.25 -2.74 -0.12
CA PRO A 53 -22.48 -1.99 -1.11
C PRO A 53 -23.31 -1.45 -2.27
N GLN A 54 -24.42 -2.11 -2.62
CA GLN A 54 -25.31 -1.67 -3.71
C GLN A 54 -26.09 -0.40 -3.36
N ARG A 55 -26.25 -0.08 -2.08
CA ARG A 55 -26.97 1.10 -1.57
C ARG A 55 -26.04 2.12 -0.94
N ALA A 56 -24.74 1.83 -0.87
CA ALA A 56 -23.76 2.70 -0.27
C ALA A 56 -23.64 4.01 -1.04
N ILE A 57 -23.60 5.12 -0.31
CA ILE A 57 -23.26 6.42 -0.90
C ILE A 57 -21.75 6.46 -1.17
N ALA A 58 -21.33 7.32 -2.10
CA ALA A 58 -19.92 7.45 -2.45
C ALA A 58 -19.05 7.64 -1.20
N PHE A 59 -17.97 6.84 -1.11
CA PHE A 59 -16.98 6.85 -0.04
C PHE A 59 -17.47 6.44 1.37
N SER A 60 -18.72 6.02 1.56
CA SER A 60 -19.20 5.65 2.91
C SER A 60 -18.47 4.46 3.53
N LEU A 61 -17.89 3.59 2.71
CA LEU A 61 -17.15 2.39 3.15
C LEU A 61 -15.63 2.62 3.16
N ASN A 62 -15.18 3.80 2.73
CA ASN A 62 -13.76 4.06 2.49
C ASN A 62 -12.95 4.10 3.79
N ASP A 63 -13.45 4.78 4.82
CA ASP A 63 -12.70 5.01 6.07
C ASP A 63 -12.23 3.71 6.73
N GLU A 64 -13.03 2.66 6.56
CA GLU A 64 -12.79 1.38 7.20
C GLU A 64 -12.12 0.38 6.24
N PHE A 65 -12.49 0.37 4.95
CA PHE A 65 -11.94 -0.57 3.99
C PHE A 65 -10.59 -0.13 3.41
N SER A 66 -10.28 1.17 3.41
CA SER A 66 -8.99 1.71 2.95
C SER A 66 -7.80 1.11 3.71
N ARG A 67 -7.93 0.90 5.03
CA ARG A 67 -6.89 0.26 5.84
C ARG A 67 -6.60 -1.18 5.40
N ILE A 68 -7.66 -1.89 5.00
CA ILE A 68 -7.53 -3.26 4.49
C ILE A 68 -6.83 -3.24 3.14
N ILE A 69 -7.18 -2.28 2.27
CA ILE A 69 -6.49 -2.09 0.99
C ILE A 69 -4.99 -1.84 1.22
N ASP A 70 -4.63 -0.93 2.13
CA ASP A 70 -3.23 -0.60 2.43
C ASP A 70 -2.44 -1.83 2.92
N GLU A 71 -3.00 -2.59 3.87
CA GLU A 71 -2.38 -3.81 4.42
C GLU A 71 -2.16 -4.87 3.33
N ARG A 72 -3.15 -5.09 2.47
CA ARG A 72 -3.04 -6.08 1.38
C ARG A 72 -2.11 -5.62 0.28
N MET A 73 -2.10 -4.34 -0.07
CA MET A 73 -1.14 -3.78 -1.02
C MET A 73 0.30 -3.98 -0.53
N GLU A 74 0.59 -3.76 0.75
CA GLU A 74 1.93 -4.01 1.32
C GLU A 74 2.26 -5.50 1.32
N TYR A 75 1.31 -6.36 1.67
CA TYR A 75 1.49 -7.82 1.63
C TYR A 75 1.85 -8.33 0.25
N TYR A 76 1.12 -7.94 -0.81
CA TYR A 76 1.31 -8.43 -2.17
C TYR A 76 2.48 -7.78 -2.93
N ASN A 77 2.92 -6.58 -2.51
CA ASN A 77 4.10 -5.91 -3.06
C ASN A 77 5.40 -6.22 -2.30
N GLY A 78 5.33 -6.84 -1.12
CA GLY A 78 6.50 -7.21 -0.34
C GLY A 78 7.32 -8.34 -0.98
N ASP A 79 8.63 -8.34 -0.74
CA ASP A 79 9.53 -9.46 -1.07
C ASP A 79 9.25 -10.65 -0.16
N ASN A 80 8.13 -11.34 -0.42
CA ASN A 80 7.70 -12.49 0.35
C ASN A 80 7.89 -13.74 -0.52
N PRO A 81 8.91 -14.59 -0.23
CA PRO A 81 9.22 -15.79 -1.02
C PRO A 81 8.05 -16.78 -1.13
N ASN A 82 7.07 -16.65 -0.23
CA ASN A 82 5.88 -17.49 -0.19
C ASN A 82 4.73 -17.03 -1.10
N LEU A 83 4.80 -15.83 -1.69
CA LEU A 83 3.77 -15.36 -2.64
C LEU A 83 3.88 -16.07 -3.99
N ASP A 84 5.11 -16.33 -4.43
CA ASP A 84 5.36 -17.11 -5.66
C ASP A 84 5.06 -18.61 -5.46
N SER A 85 5.03 -19.10 -4.22
CA SER A 85 4.69 -20.48 -3.86
C SER A 85 3.28 -20.65 -3.28
N ILE A 86 2.43 -19.61 -3.34
CA ILE A 86 1.10 -19.57 -2.70
C ILE A 86 0.11 -20.51 -3.42
N SER A 87 0.23 -21.81 -3.15
CA SER A 87 -0.60 -22.89 -3.70
C SER A 87 -2.09 -22.75 -3.34
N THR A 88 -2.41 -22.05 -2.25
CA THR A 88 -3.80 -21.85 -1.80
C THR A 88 -4.58 -20.89 -2.69
N VAL A 89 -3.94 -19.81 -3.19
CA VAL A 89 -4.55 -18.92 -4.21
C VAL A 89 -4.32 -19.47 -5.62
N GLN A 90 -3.29 -20.31 -5.82
CA GLN A 90 -2.97 -20.92 -7.11
C GLN A 90 -4.13 -21.73 -7.72
N ASN A 91 -4.98 -22.35 -6.90
CA ASN A 91 -6.15 -23.11 -7.38
C ASN A 91 -7.24 -22.20 -7.97
N GLN A 92 -7.44 -20.99 -7.45
CA GLN A 92 -8.32 -19.96 -8.03
C GLN A 92 -7.64 -19.20 -9.19
N ILE A 93 -6.30 -19.18 -9.23
CA ILE A 93 -5.50 -18.52 -10.29
C ILE A 93 -5.37 -19.38 -11.56
N ASN A 94 -5.62 -20.68 -11.50
CA ASN A 94 -5.65 -21.51 -12.72
C ASN A 94 -6.75 -21.07 -13.71
N ASP A 95 -7.81 -20.41 -13.22
CA ASP A 95 -8.85 -19.76 -14.04
C ASP A 95 -8.39 -18.43 -14.67
N VAL A 96 -7.24 -17.88 -14.24
CA VAL A 96 -6.67 -16.62 -14.76
C VAL A 96 -5.87 -16.86 -16.06
N ARG A 97 -5.69 -18.11 -16.49
CA ARG A 97 -5.02 -18.42 -17.78
C ARG A 97 -5.73 -17.81 -19.00
N ASP A 98 -7.04 -17.57 -18.90
CA ASP A 98 -7.85 -17.03 -19.99
C ASP A 98 -8.26 -15.56 -19.77
N VAL A 99 -7.49 -14.79 -18.99
CA VAL A 99 -7.78 -13.36 -18.87
C VAL A 99 -7.50 -12.65 -20.20
N MET A 100 -8.58 -12.17 -20.83
CA MET A 100 -8.49 -11.34 -22.01
C MET A 100 -7.81 -10.01 -21.65
N VAL A 101 -6.62 -9.81 -22.22
CA VAL A 101 -5.88 -8.54 -22.18
C VAL A 101 -6.25 -7.75 -23.43
N GLN A 102 -6.80 -6.54 -23.26
CA GLN A 102 -7.17 -5.66 -24.37
C GLN A 102 -6.44 -4.31 -24.25
N ASN A 103 -6.24 -3.61 -25.36
CA ASN A 103 -5.78 -2.23 -25.30
C ASN A 103 -6.95 -1.32 -24.91
N ILE A 104 -6.73 -0.39 -23.98
CA ILE A 104 -7.79 0.50 -23.48
C ILE A 104 -8.35 1.44 -24.56
N GLU A 105 -7.56 1.78 -25.59
CA GLU A 105 -7.96 2.69 -26.68
C GLU A 105 -9.25 2.22 -27.36
N LYS A 106 -9.40 0.91 -27.55
CA LYS A 106 -10.59 0.30 -28.17
C LYS A 106 -11.87 0.47 -27.36
N VAL A 107 -11.76 0.64 -26.04
CA VAL A 107 -12.90 0.90 -25.14
C VAL A 107 -13.22 2.39 -25.11
N LEU A 108 -12.19 3.25 -25.18
CA LEU A 108 -12.34 4.70 -25.24
C LEU A 108 -12.97 5.15 -26.57
N GLU A 109 -12.63 4.52 -27.69
CA GLU A 109 -13.21 4.77 -29.02
C GLU A 109 -14.72 4.42 -29.09
N ARG A 110 -15.18 3.40 -28.37
CA ARG A 110 -16.62 3.10 -28.24
C ARG A 110 -17.35 4.05 -27.30
N GLY A 111 -16.62 4.83 -26.51
CA GLY A 111 -17.12 5.70 -25.46
C GLY A 111 -17.01 7.19 -25.80
N GLU A 112 -17.05 7.58 -27.09
CA GLU A 112 -16.99 8.97 -27.55
C GLU A 112 -18.25 9.78 -27.14
N LYS A 113 -18.36 10.00 -25.83
CA LYS A 113 -19.05 11.06 -25.08
C LYS A 113 -18.31 11.24 -23.76
N ILE A 114 -17.01 11.51 -23.81
CA ILE A 114 -16.24 12.00 -22.66
C ILE A 114 -16.16 13.53 -22.77
N GLU A 115 -17.31 14.19 -22.62
CA GLU A 115 -17.38 15.62 -22.30
C GLU A 115 -18.31 15.78 -21.09
N LEU A 116 -17.88 15.29 -19.91
CA LEU A 116 -18.35 15.70 -18.57
C LEU A 116 -17.71 14.85 -17.44
N LEU A 117 -16.38 14.73 -17.42
CA LEU A 117 -15.67 14.01 -16.34
C LEU A 117 -14.37 14.69 -15.88
N VAL A 118 -14.26 16.01 -16.06
CA VAL A 118 -13.08 16.78 -15.64
C VAL A 118 -13.15 17.24 -14.17
N ASP A 119 -14.33 17.32 -13.56
CA ASP A 119 -14.47 17.87 -12.19
C ASP A 119 -14.30 16.83 -11.05
N LYS A 120 -14.43 15.53 -11.33
CA LYS A 120 -14.30 14.45 -10.32
C LYS A 120 -12.91 13.81 -10.27
N THR A 121 -12.18 13.77 -11.38
CA THR A 121 -10.81 13.26 -11.42
C THR A 121 -9.86 14.16 -10.64
N ASP A 122 -10.13 15.48 -10.61
CA ASP A 122 -9.30 16.44 -9.88
C ASP A 122 -9.35 16.22 -8.35
N ARG A 123 -10.51 15.81 -7.81
CA ARG A 123 -10.65 15.46 -6.39
C ARG A 123 -9.96 14.13 -6.04
N LEU A 124 -10.00 13.15 -6.94
CA LEU A 124 -9.27 11.88 -6.80
C LEU A 124 -7.76 12.08 -6.91
N ASN A 125 -7.31 12.90 -7.86
CA ASN A 125 -5.90 13.26 -8.03
C ASN A 125 -5.37 13.99 -6.78
N GLN A 126 -6.12 14.95 -6.23
CA GLN A 126 -5.76 15.62 -4.97
C GLN A 126 -5.72 14.66 -3.76
N GLN A 127 -6.54 13.61 -3.72
CA GLN A 127 -6.51 12.60 -2.66
C GLN A 127 -5.36 11.60 -2.84
N ALA A 128 -5.08 11.15 -4.07
CA ALA A 128 -3.92 10.31 -4.40
C ALA A 128 -2.60 11.04 -4.10
N PHE A 129 -2.50 12.34 -4.44
CA PHE A 129 -1.35 13.18 -4.05
C PHE A 129 -1.21 13.31 -2.53
N LYS A 130 -2.32 13.40 -1.78
CA LYS A 130 -2.30 13.39 -0.31
C LYS A 130 -1.84 12.04 0.25
N PHE A 131 -2.16 10.92 -0.41
CA PHE A 131 -1.68 9.59 -0.02
C PHE A 131 -0.17 9.43 -0.29
N GLU A 132 0.32 9.84 -1.47
CA GLU A 132 1.76 9.86 -1.79
C GLU A 132 2.55 10.75 -0.81
N SER A 133 2.02 11.94 -0.51
CA SER A 133 2.53 12.86 0.51
C SER A 133 2.53 12.22 1.91
N SER A 134 1.45 11.54 2.28
CA SER A 134 1.29 10.91 3.61
C SER A 134 2.30 9.79 3.81
N SER A 135 2.55 8.95 2.81
CA SER A 135 3.55 7.89 2.85
C SER A 135 4.98 8.45 3.03
N ARG A 136 5.30 9.58 2.37
CA ARG A 136 6.61 10.25 2.52
C ARG A 136 6.75 10.98 3.87
N THR A 137 5.68 11.59 4.39
CA THR A 137 5.70 12.26 5.70
C THR A 137 5.74 11.27 6.86
N LEU A 138 5.05 10.12 6.77
CA LEU A 138 5.13 9.03 7.74
C LEU A 138 6.55 8.46 7.83
N ARG A 139 7.21 8.22 6.68
CA ARG A 139 8.61 7.75 6.65
C ARG A 139 9.55 8.74 7.33
N ARG A 140 9.36 10.05 7.11
CA ARG A 140 10.13 11.12 7.79
C ARG A 140 9.81 11.18 9.29
N ALA A 141 8.55 11.09 9.68
CA ALA A 141 8.14 11.14 11.09
C ALA A 141 8.69 9.96 11.90
N VAL A 142 8.68 8.76 11.31
CA VAL A 142 9.29 7.55 11.90
C VAL A 142 10.81 7.71 12.00
N TRP A 143 11.46 8.25 10.96
CA TRP A 143 12.90 8.52 10.99
C TRP A 143 13.28 9.53 12.08
N TRP A 144 12.54 10.63 12.22
CA TRP A 144 12.75 11.62 13.29
C TRP A 144 12.52 11.06 14.69
N LYS A 145 11.51 10.19 14.88
CA LYS A 145 11.31 9.48 16.15
C LYS A 145 12.50 8.57 16.48
N LYS A 146 13.01 7.82 15.49
CA LYS A 146 14.21 6.98 15.66
C LYS A 146 15.46 7.82 15.94
N ALA A 147 15.67 8.91 15.21
CA ALA A 147 16.82 9.80 15.40
C ALA A 147 16.82 10.50 16.77
N ARG A 148 15.66 11.03 17.20
CA ARG A 148 15.50 11.64 18.53
C ARG A 148 15.75 10.62 19.64
N GLY A 149 15.23 9.40 19.50
CA GLY A 149 15.48 8.32 20.46
C GLY A 149 16.97 7.92 20.54
N MET A 150 17.63 7.80 19.39
CA MET A 150 19.06 7.46 19.30
C MET A 150 19.95 8.54 19.92
N ALA A 151 19.62 9.82 19.72
CA ALA A 151 20.32 10.95 20.34
C ALA A 151 20.16 10.98 21.87
N CYS A 152 18.94 10.77 22.39
CA CYS A 152 18.71 10.68 23.84
C CYS A 152 19.46 9.50 24.48
N MET A 153 19.48 8.34 23.82
CA MET A 153 20.21 7.16 24.29
C MET A 153 21.72 7.40 24.32
N GLY A 154 22.28 8.03 23.28
CA GLY A 154 23.69 8.42 23.24
C GLY A 154 24.07 9.38 24.37
N LEU A 155 23.26 10.42 24.60
CA LEU A 155 23.52 11.40 25.67
C LEU A 155 23.50 10.74 27.05
N PHE A 156 22.53 9.85 27.31
CA PHE A 156 22.46 9.10 28.56
C PHE A 156 23.70 8.22 28.79
N LEU A 157 24.17 7.51 27.74
CA LEU A 157 25.39 6.71 27.81
C LEU A 157 26.63 7.55 28.11
N THR A 158 26.77 8.73 27.47
CA THR A 158 27.91 9.62 27.73
C THR A 158 27.92 10.14 29.17
N LEU A 159 26.76 10.47 29.74
CA LEU A 159 26.64 10.89 31.14
C LEU A 159 26.99 9.75 32.11
N LEU A 160 26.54 8.53 31.83
CA LEU A 160 26.90 7.36 32.63
C LEU A 160 28.41 7.12 32.63
N ILE A 161 29.05 7.17 31.46
CA ILE A 161 30.51 7.01 31.35
C ILE A 161 31.23 8.12 32.13
N TYR A 162 30.77 9.37 32.01
CA TYR A 162 31.33 10.48 32.77
C TYR A 162 31.22 10.24 34.28
N PHE A 163 30.04 9.86 34.80
CA PHE A 163 29.84 9.55 36.21
C PHE A 163 30.72 8.40 36.72
N VAL A 164 30.84 7.33 35.93
CA VAL A 164 31.70 6.19 36.28
C VAL A 164 33.17 6.62 36.30
N SER A 165 33.63 7.37 35.30
CA SER A 165 35.00 7.88 35.24
C SER A 165 35.32 8.85 36.39
N ALA A 166 34.39 9.72 36.76
CA ALA A 166 34.51 10.63 37.90
C ALA A 166 34.54 9.88 39.25
N SER A 167 33.82 8.76 39.35
CA SER A 167 33.83 7.91 40.55
C SER A 167 35.14 7.14 40.72
N ILE A 168 35.79 6.74 39.63
CA ILE A 168 37.06 5.99 39.64
C ILE A 168 38.28 6.93 39.72
N CYS A 169 38.30 8.01 38.94
CA CYS A 169 39.46 8.91 38.79
C CYS A 169 39.34 10.25 39.55
N GLY A 170 38.19 10.54 40.17
CA GLY A 170 37.86 11.86 40.74
C GLY A 170 37.46 12.87 39.67
N VAL A 171 36.55 13.79 40.01
CA VAL A 171 35.93 14.80 39.09
C VAL A 171 36.95 15.64 38.31
N THR A 172 38.19 15.71 38.80
CA THR A 172 39.27 16.51 38.21
C THR A 172 40.25 15.68 37.34
N PHE A 173 39.98 14.39 37.08
CA PHE A 173 40.87 13.45 36.38
C PHE A 173 42.31 13.41 36.93
N THR A 174 42.53 13.88 38.15
CA THR A 174 43.86 14.09 38.74
C THR A 174 44.53 12.79 39.19
N LYS A 175 43.77 11.70 39.39
CA LYS A 175 44.32 10.38 39.77
C LYS A 175 44.62 9.43 38.61
N CYS A 176 44.19 9.74 37.38
CA CYS A 176 44.42 8.89 36.20
C CYS A 176 45.53 9.41 35.27
N ARG A 177 46.28 10.44 35.70
CA ARG A 177 47.52 10.90 35.09
C ARG A 177 48.70 10.34 35.89
N LYS A 178 49.14 9.13 35.54
CA LYS A 178 50.46 8.61 35.85
C LYS A 178 50.96 7.80 34.65
#